data_AF-A0A6F9DHF2-F1
#
_entry.id   AF-A0A6F9DHF2-F1
#
_cell.length_a   1.000
_cell.length_b   1.000
_cell.length_c   1.000
_cell.angle_alpha   90.00
_cell.angle_beta   90.00
_cell.angle_gamma   90.00
#
_symmetry.space_group_name_H-M   'P 1'
#
loop_
_entity.id
_entity.type
_entity.pdbx_description
1 polymer ?
#
loop_
_entity_poly.entity_id
_entity_poly.type
_entity_poly.pdbx_seq_one_letter_code
_entity_poly.pdbx_strand_id
1 'polypeptide(L)'
;MERLCADPISTLAWGDGKQAVFDAAWYAANGVPLPPASSRTDFHSWDYPPEPNGLRLSAGGTYVKECCAAIGKSGKWFDWDCGLNLHLICEIIPPAAFERWHQGGARNGEPNNALCDENCGALRLDLLTLSFDHSAIKDSFWNDYHCESKYGFVCETVLPSDCAFTTPLITFDCVRQIVNLAGCNASALNPTQLQMGRRQTVTGAFGLFRQAYNERHNYMLNMFPEMCGYQGSILTDSGLEVWYLPVALNYFKARDLCKTYGALLPAFKNEALARELLKKLLTTLRITGVYYWWIGLDDVVTEGTYLWSTGEEYDIEVFKRLNWTLGGWYIKPHLIHDCLTLKIDTFKWDVQHCSQRVSGAVCVKDRASFCPSFHGPHTDVCLIDVWNHVGCVPDGHQYPTKIPKDLAFKYKTMIDPNLMAAFQSIKAEADAGNATQQLNCYGVVLSGLCSTWAGPHSKACLEFVWKSVGCTTSGLKHPDKLSATEFTTLAAYAYGSLFTHMQTIRNSADSGVDAQQIACFGEALPSACPTYYGPHSLDCLNQTWIGVGCRPAGHKSPEKRTPAEQTALSTLNYT
;
A
#
# COMPACT_ATOMS: atom_id res chain seq x y z
N MET A 1 27.41 38.78 -52.44
CA MET A 1 26.97 39.33 -51.13
C MET A 1 27.74 38.58 -50.06
N GLU A 2 28.96 39.03 -49.79
CA GLU A 2 29.69 38.63 -48.59
C GLU A 2 29.05 39.37 -47.41
N ARG A 3 28.54 38.63 -46.42
CA ARG A 3 28.33 39.18 -45.08
C ARG A 3 29.55 38.77 -44.26
N LEU A 4 30.54 39.65 -44.25
CA LEU A 4 31.64 39.61 -43.30
C LEU A 4 31.09 40.07 -41.94
N CYS A 5 31.00 39.14 -40.98
CA CYS A 5 30.90 39.47 -39.57
C CYS A 5 32.33 39.52 -39.03
N ALA A 6 32.89 40.72 -38.97
CA ALA A 6 34.21 40.99 -38.41
C ALA A 6 34.04 41.71 -37.09
N ASP A 7 34.26 41.01 -35.98
CA ASP A 7 34.66 41.56 -34.69
C ASP A 7 35.51 40.50 -33.94
N PRO A 8 36.62 40.88 -33.28
CA PRO A 8 37.47 39.93 -32.57
C PRO A 8 36.81 39.45 -31.27
N ILE A 9 36.99 38.15 -30.99
CA ILE A 9 36.54 37.47 -29.76
C ILE A 9 37.06 38.23 -28.55
N SER A 10 36.16 38.65 -27.65
CA SER A 10 36.56 39.22 -26.37
C SER A 10 36.42 38.25 -25.19
N THR A 11 35.51 37.25 -25.22
CA THR A 11 35.24 36.43 -24.02
C THR A 11 34.59 35.06 -24.34
N LEU A 12 35.17 33.94 -23.88
CA LEU A 12 34.40 32.70 -23.62
C LEU A 12 33.83 32.81 -22.20
N ALA A 13 32.64 32.27 -21.93
CA ALA A 13 32.09 32.23 -20.57
C ALA A 13 31.33 30.93 -20.28
N TRP A 14 31.36 30.50 -19.02
CA TRP A 14 30.60 29.35 -18.53
C TRP A 14 29.13 29.71 -18.36
N GLY A 15 28.28 28.72 -18.05
CA GLY A 15 26.84 28.93 -17.87
C GLY A 15 26.41 29.81 -16.69
N ASP A 16 27.37 30.26 -15.89
CA ASP A 16 27.19 31.22 -14.81
C ASP A 16 27.61 32.65 -15.23
N GLY A 17 27.97 32.84 -16.51
CA GLY A 17 28.40 34.12 -17.07
C GLY A 17 29.86 34.50 -16.76
N LYS A 18 30.64 33.66 -16.08
CA LYS A 18 32.07 33.93 -15.83
C LYS A 18 32.93 33.61 -17.02
N GLN A 19 33.92 34.47 -17.29
CA GLN A 19 34.86 34.27 -18.39
C GLN A 19 35.71 33.00 -18.22
N ALA A 20 35.69 32.12 -19.22
CA ALA A 20 36.63 31.01 -19.31
C ALA A 20 38.01 31.55 -19.71
N VAL A 21 39.01 31.28 -18.87
CA VAL A 21 40.39 31.74 -19.06
C VAL A 21 41.27 30.55 -19.40
N PHE A 22 41.94 30.58 -20.55
CA PHE A 22 42.84 29.52 -21.01
C PHE A 22 44.29 29.80 -20.61
N ASP A 23 45.18 28.83 -20.81
CA ASP A 23 46.61 29.10 -20.60
C ASP A 23 47.15 30.10 -21.65
N ALA A 24 48.26 30.76 -21.32
CA ALA A 24 48.84 31.79 -22.18
C ALA A 24 49.31 31.28 -23.55
N ALA A 25 49.63 29.98 -23.67
CA ALA A 25 50.06 29.39 -24.93
C ALA A 25 48.86 29.21 -25.88
N TRP A 26 47.67 28.89 -25.36
CA TRP A 26 46.44 28.84 -26.13
C TRP A 26 46.08 30.22 -26.73
N TYR A 27 46.16 31.30 -25.93
CA TYR A 27 45.91 32.67 -26.42
C TYR A 27 46.89 33.06 -27.52
N ALA A 28 48.18 32.76 -27.34
CA ALA A 28 49.22 33.04 -28.34
C ALA A 28 49.05 32.24 -29.63
N ALA A 29 48.65 30.96 -29.54
CA ALA A 29 48.47 30.09 -30.71
C ALA A 29 47.25 30.48 -31.56
N ASN A 30 46.27 31.17 -30.97
CA ASN A 30 45.03 31.56 -31.64
C ASN A 30 44.92 33.08 -31.92
N GLY A 31 45.99 33.84 -31.67
CA GLY A 31 46.05 35.28 -31.97
C GLY A 31 45.11 36.15 -31.11
N VAL A 32 44.74 35.68 -29.91
CA VAL A 32 43.83 36.37 -28.99
C VAL A 32 44.64 37.06 -27.88
N PRO A 33 44.40 38.35 -27.55
CA PRO A 33 45.12 39.02 -26.47
C PRO A 33 44.83 38.38 -25.10
N LEU A 34 45.86 38.23 -24.27
CA LEU A 34 45.70 37.79 -22.89
C LEU A 34 44.82 38.77 -22.09
N PRO A 35 43.89 38.28 -21.24
CA PRO A 35 43.04 39.15 -20.43
C PRO A 35 43.85 39.93 -19.36
N PRO A 36 43.31 41.05 -18.82
CA PRO A 36 43.97 41.88 -17.81
C PRO A 36 44.43 41.08 -16.58
N ALA A 37 45.55 41.46 -15.95
CA ALA A 37 46.10 40.70 -14.82
C ALA A 37 45.13 40.53 -13.64
N SER A 38 44.18 41.45 -13.47
CA SER A 38 43.15 41.42 -12.42
C SER A 38 42.10 40.32 -12.60
N SER A 39 41.92 39.76 -13.80
CA SER A 39 41.04 38.61 -14.04
C SER A 39 41.78 37.26 -14.02
N ARG A 40 43.09 37.27 -13.75
CA ARG A 40 43.96 36.07 -13.64
C ARG A 40 44.21 35.63 -12.20
N THR A 41 43.61 36.27 -11.20
CA THR A 41 43.88 35.99 -9.78
C THR A 41 43.02 34.90 -9.15
N ASP A 42 41.97 34.42 -9.84
CA ASP A 42 41.16 33.27 -9.42
C ASP A 42 41.72 31.93 -9.95
N PHE A 43 43.04 31.77 -9.91
CA PHE A 43 43.69 30.49 -10.18
C PHE A 43 43.84 29.71 -8.87
N HIS A 44 43.11 28.61 -8.72
CA HIS A 44 43.56 27.52 -7.87
C HIS A 44 44.71 26.80 -8.60
N SER A 45 45.96 27.19 -8.31
CA SER A 45 47.12 26.45 -8.77
C SER A 45 47.13 25.06 -8.13
N TRP A 46 46.89 24.03 -8.93
CA TRP A 46 47.17 22.65 -8.55
C TRP A 46 48.67 22.39 -8.66
N ASP A 47 49.38 22.52 -7.54
CA ASP A 47 50.71 21.95 -7.39
C ASP A 47 50.56 20.43 -7.15
N TYR A 48 51.14 19.64 -8.04
CA TYR A 48 51.31 18.20 -7.84
C TYR A 48 52.38 17.96 -6.76
N PRO A 49 52.19 17.01 -5.83
CA PRO A 49 53.29 16.50 -5.01
C PRO A 49 54.28 15.70 -5.90
N PRO A 50 55.56 15.60 -5.51
CA PRO A 50 56.54 14.81 -6.25
C PRO A 50 56.15 13.31 -6.25
N GLU A 51 56.41 12.64 -7.36
CA GLU A 51 56.15 11.20 -7.59
C GLU A 51 56.64 10.33 -6.41
N PRO A 52 55.82 9.41 -5.87
CA PRO A 52 56.27 8.51 -4.81
C PRO A 52 57.19 7.38 -5.28
N ASN A 53 57.21 7.03 -6.57
CA ASN A 53 57.86 5.79 -7.03
C ASN A 53 58.70 6.03 -8.29
N GLY A 54 59.99 6.36 -8.10
CA GLY A 54 60.98 6.53 -9.16
C GLY A 54 61.33 5.24 -9.91
N LEU A 55 60.40 4.72 -10.73
CA LEU A 55 60.65 3.60 -11.64
C LEU A 55 60.84 4.10 -13.06
N ARG A 56 62.11 4.21 -13.47
CA ARG A 56 62.49 4.23 -14.89
C ARG A 56 62.20 2.85 -15.48
N LEU A 57 61.20 2.74 -16.34
CA LEU A 57 61.03 1.56 -17.19
C LEU A 57 62.14 1.56 -18.26
N SER A 58 63.00 0.55 -18.18
CA SER A 58 64.02 0.24 -19.18
C SER A 58 63.39 -0.24 -20.48
N ALA A 59 63.99 0.16 -21.59
CA ALA A 59 63.62 -0.23 -22.94
C ALA A 59 63.59 -1.77 -23.11
N GLY A 60 62.41 -2.30 -23.47
CA GLY A 60 62.24 -3.69 -23.92
C GLY A 60 61.22 -4.48 -23.11
N GLY A 61 59.93 -4.39 -23.47
CA GLY A 61 58.89 -5.26 -22.92
C GLY A 61 57.50 -4.92 -23.47
N THR A 62 56.94 -5.84 -24.26
CA THR A 62 55.54 -5.99 -24.73
C THR A 62 54.58 -4.79 -24.61
N TYR A 63 54.16 -4.26 -25.76
CA TYR A 63 53.05 -3.32 -25.92
C TYR A 63 51.79 -3.82 -25.19
N VAL A 64 51.48 -3.19 -24.07
CA VAL A 64 50.11 -3.19 -23.53
C VAL A 64 49.31 -2.18 -24.35
N LYS A 65 48.05 -2.49 -24.63
CA LYS A 65 47.19 -1.64 -25.45
C LYS A 65 46.81 -0.40 -24.65
N GLU A 66 47.48 0.71 -24.92
CA GLU A 66 47.18 2.04 -24.37
C GLU A 66 45.82 2.50 -24.95
N CYS A 67 44.85 2.84 -24.08
CA CYS A 67 43.45 3.07 -24.46
C CYS A 67 42.82 4.26 -23.72
N CYS A 68 43.61 5.08 -23.03
CA CYS A 68 43.12 6.22 -22.25
C CYS A 68 43.95 7.47 -22.54
N ALA A 69 43.30 8.63 -22.69
CA ALA A 69 43.97 9.88 -23.01
C ALA A 69 43.90 10.88 -21.83
N ALA A 70 45.00 11.59 -21.56
CA ALA A 70 45.06 12.62 -20.53
C ALA A 70 45.61 13.94 -21.11
N ILE A 71 45.14 15.08 -20.58
CA ILE A 71 45.69 16.40 -20.92
C ILE A 71 46.81 16.76 -19.94
N GLY A 72 48.03 16.89 -20.44
CA GLY A 72 49.17 17.32 -19.62
C GLY A 72 49.20 18.84 -19.40
N LYS A 73 50.13 19.31 -18.56
CA LYS A 73 50.34 20.74 -18.20
C LYS A 73 50.52 21.70 -19.39
N SER A 74 50.76 21.19 -20.61
CA SER A 74 50.88 21.97 -21.84
C SER A 74 49.59 22.02 -22.68
N GLY A 75 48.45 21.53 -22.16
CA GLY A 75 47.18 21.47 -22.89
C GLY A 75 47.13 20.45 -24.03
N LYS A 76 48.11 19.54 -24.12
CA LYS A 76 48.20 18.51 -25.17
C LYS A 76 47.76 17.15 -24.64
N TRP A 77 47.21 16.35 -25.53
CA TRP A 77 46.79 14.97 -25.26
C TRP A 77 47.98 14.01 -25.28
N PHE A 78 48.01 13.12 -24.29
CA PHE A 78 48.95 12.02 -24.18
C PHE A 78 48.18 10.71 -24.04
N ASP A 79 48.65 9.66 -24.73
CA ASP A 79 48.13 8.29 -24.60
C ASP A 79 48.77 7.62 -23.38
N TRP A 80 47.96 7.03 -22.50
CA TRP A 80 48.42 6.51 -21.20
C TRP A 80 47.69 5.23 -20.76
N ASP A 81 48.27 4.55 -19.76
CA ASP A 81 47.71 3.32 -19.19
C ASP A 81 46.47 3.62 -18.33
N CYS A 82 45.36 2.97 -18.65
CA CYS A 82 44.06 3.10 -17.99
C CYS A 82 44.04 2.61 -16.52
N GLY A 83 45.12 1.98 -16.03
CA GLY A 83 45.24 1.53 -14.64
C GLY A 83 45.49 2.66 -13.62
N LEU A 84 45.70 3.90 -14.06
CA LEU A 84 45.97 5.05 -13.20
C LEU A 84 44.69 5.84 -12.88
N ASN A 85 44.46 6.12 -11.59
CA ASN A 85 43.34 6.95 -11.12
C ASN A 85 43.53 8.40 -11.56
N LEU A 86 42.90 8.81 -12.66
CA LEU A 86 42.87 10.20 -13.13
C LEU A 86 41.59 10.90 -12.66
N HIS A 87 41.71 12.17 -12.29
CA HIS A 87 40.58 12.98 -11.85
C HIS A 87 39.80 13.54 -13.05
N LEU A 88 38.47 13.37 -13.02
CA LEU A 88 37.53 14.01 -13.95
C LEU A 88 37.34 15.49 -13.57
N ILE A 89 37.19 16.35 -14.58
CA ILE A 89 36.80 17.76 -14.39
C ILE A 89 35.27 17.84 -14.41
N CYS A 90 34.65 18.40 -13.37
CA CYS A 90 33.23 18.78 -13.35
C CYS A 90 33.10 20.21 -12.78
N GLU A 91 32.25 21.04 -13.38
CA GLU A 91 32.03 22.46 -13.03
C GLU A 91 30.65 22.66 -12.37
N ILE A 92 30.56 23.60 -11.43
CA ILE A 92 29.39 23.87 -10.55
C ILE A 92 28.66 25.15 -10.99
N ILE A 93 27.35 25.10 -11.32
CA ILE A 93 26.54 26.30 -11.67
C ILE A 93 25.03 26.19 -11.28
N PRO A 94 24.35 27.28 -10.83
CA PRO A 94 22.90 27.52 -10.93
C PRO A 94 22.54 28.65 -11.96
N PRO A 95 21.25 28.84 -12.35
CA PRO A 95 20.93 29.25 -13.73
C PRO A 95 20.75 30.76 -13.96
N ALA A 96 21.30 31.27 -15.08
CA ALA A 96 20.80 32.46 -15.79
C ALA A 96 21.18 32.44 -17.29
N ALA A 97 20.48 33.24 -18.10
CA ALA A 97 20.38 33.16 -19.56
C ALA A 97 21.68 33.46 -20.35
N PHE A 98 21.88 32.74 -21.46
CA PHE A 98 23.05 32.80 -22.32
C PHE A 98 22.88 33.75 -23.53
N GLU A 99 23.91 34.53 -23.86
CA GLU A 99 24.01 35.33 -25.10
C GLU A 99 25.12 34.80 -26.05
N ARG A 100 24.73 34.74 -27.34
CA ARG A 100 25.43 34.58 -28.64
C ARG A 100 26.92 34.19 -28.72
N TRP A 101 27.19 33.17 -29.55
CA TRP A 101 28.53 32.68 -29.92
C TRP A 101 28.78 32.72 -31.45
N HIS A 102 29.99 33.13 -31.86
CA HIS A 102 30.45 33.06 -33.26
C HIS A 102 31.90 32.56 -33.38
N GLN A 103 32.07 31.60 -34.31
CA GLN A 103 33.25 31.01 -34.97
C GLN A 103 33.95 29.80 -34.32
N GLY A 104 33.60 28.62 -34.84
CA GLY A 104 34.35 27.36 -34.73
C GLY A 104 35.53 27.28 -35.70
N GLY A 105 36.61 26.62 -35.26
CA GLY A 105 37.81 26.36 -36.05
C GLY A 105 37.76 24.99 -36.73
N ALA A 106 38.08 24.99 -38.04
CA ALA A 106 38.31 23.84 -38.93
C ALA A 106 37.11 22.90 -39.18
N ARG A 107 37.08 22.26 -40.36
CA ARG A 107 35.97 21.52 -41.01
C ARG A 107 35.35 20.33 -40.24
N ASN A 108 35.65 20.13 -38.96
CA ASN A 108 35.01 19.16 -38.05
C ASN A 108 35.11 19.60 -36.56
N GLY A 109 35.42 20.88 -36.29
CA GLY A 109 35.62 21.37 -34.92
C GLY A 109 34.32 21.93 -34.35
N GLU A 110 33.70 21.18 -33.45
CA GLU A 110 32.60 21.67 -32.63
C GLU A 110 33.13 22.56 -31.49
N PRO A 111 32.38 23.60 -31.06
CA PRO A 111 31.13 24.07 -31.64
C PRO A 111 31.34 24.80 -32.97
N ASN A 112 30.56 24.46 -34.00
CA ASN A 112 30.76 24.99 -35.35
C ASN A 112 29.73 26.04 -35.77
N ASN A 113 28.60 26.15 -35.04
CA ASN A 113 27.45 26.99 -35.32
C ASN A 113 27.11 27.04 -36.83
N ALA A 114 27.07 25.88 -37.49
CA ALA A 114 26.99 25.76 -38.95
C ALA A 114 25.72 26.40 -39.52
N LEU A 115 24.66 26.50 -38.74
CA LEU A 115 23.37 27.07 -39.13
C LEU A 115 23.07 28.47 -38.54
N CYS A 116 24.02 29.07 -37.82
CA CYS A 116 23.89 30.37 -37.14
C CYS A 116 22.86 30.43 -35.97
N ASP A 117 22.26 29.30 -35.59
CA ASP A 117 21.26 29.20 -34.54
C ASP A 117 21.40 27.93 -33.68
N GLU A 118 22.55 27.27 -33.76
CA GLU A 118 22.94 26.15 -32.90
C GLU A 118 23.53 26.68 -31.58
N ASN A 119 22.68 27.22 -30.71
CA ASN A 119 23.13 27.92 -29.50
C ASN A 119 23.12 27.05 -28.23
N CYS A 120 22.83 25.75 -28.33
CA CYS A 120 22.73 24.86 -27.18
C CYS A 120 23.66 23.65 -27.32
N GLY A 121 24.55 23.46 -26.34
CA GLY A 121 25.42 22.28 -26.29
C GLY A 121 24.64 21.02 -25.94
N ALA A 122 24.84 19.95 -26.72
CA ALA A 122 24.39 18.60 -26.41
C ALA A 122 25.59 17.65 -26.36
N LEU A 123 25.57 16.74 -25.39
CA LEU A 123 26.54 15.65 -25.31
C LEU A 123 26.11 14.55 -26.28
N ARG A 124 26.93 14.29 -27.29
CA ARG A 124 26.71 13.16 -28.21
C ARG A 124 27.45 11.93 -27.68
N LEU A 125 26.71 10.82 -27.58
CA LEU A 125 27.24 9.51 -27.23
C LEU A 125 27.16 8.62 -28.47
N ASP A 126 28.30 8.25 -29.07
CA ASP A 126 28.27 7.38 -30.25
C ASP A 126 28.11 5.91 -29.81
N LEU A 127 26.86 5.45 -29.73
CA LEU A 127 26.49 4.09 -29.34
C LEU A 127 26.62 3.13 -30.54
N LEU A 128 27.83 2.95 -31.05
CA LEU A 128 28.08 2.09 -32.23
C LEU A 128 27.94 0.58 -31.96
N THR A 129 27.60 0.17 -30.73
CA THR A 129 27.30 -1.23 -30.40
C THR A 129 26.09 -1.32 -29.48
N LEU A 130 25.02 -1.98 -29.95
CA LEU A 130 23.79 -2.34 -29.21
C LEU A 130 24.07 -3.39 -28.10
N SER A 131 25.13 -3.19 -27.31
CA SER A 131 25.40 -3.96 -26.11
C SER A 131 24.82 -3.17 -24.93
N PHE A 132 23.97 -3.82 -24.12
CA PHE A 132 23.38 -3.25 -22.89
C PHE A 132 24.43 -2.93 -21.80
N ASP A 133 25.71 -3.13 -22.07
CA ASP A 133 26.81 -2.73 -21.20
C ASP A 133 27.25 -1.29 -21.55
N HIS A 134 26.80 -0.33 -20.76
CA HIS A 134 27.10 1.09 -20.91
C HIS A 134 28.54 1.46 -20.46
N SER A 135 29.37 0.50 -20.07
CA SER A 135 30.75 0.75 -19.63
C SER A 135 31.72 1.12 -20.77
N ALA A 136 31.29 1.09 -22.03
CA ALA A 136 32.13 1.33 -23.21
C ALA A 136 31.61 2.46 -24.11
N ILE A 137 31.30 3.63 -23.55
CA ILE A 137 31.20 4.87 -24.33
C ILE A 137 32.61 5.23 -24.80
N LYS A 138 32.94 4.97 -26.06
CA LYS A 138 34.29 5.18 -26.60
C LYS A 138 34.53 6.60 -27.12
N ASP A 139 33.47 7.26 -27.61
CA ASP A 139 33.53 8.60 -28.14
C ASP A 139 32.36 9.43 -27.58
N SER A 140 32.67 10.33 -26.65
CA SER A 140 31.76 11.36 -26.17
C SER A 140 32.33 12.72 -26.50
N PHE A 141 31.59 13.53 -27.25
CA PHE A 141 31.98 14.90 -27.56
C PHE A 141 30.78 15.83 -27.45
N TRP A 142 31.07 17.08 -27.13
CA TRP A 142 30.08 18.15 -27.12
C TRP A 142 29.88 18.65 -28.55
N ASN A 143 28.63 18.88 -28.90
CA ASN A 143 28.24 19.48 -30.17
C ASN A 143 27.18 20.56 -29.91
N ASP A 144 27.18 21.65 -30.64
CA ASP A 144 26.16 22.66 -30.58
C ASP A 144 24.97 22.32 -31.51
N TYR A 145 23.76 22.51 -31.01
CA TYR A 145 22.51 22.24 -31.72
C TYR A 145 21.51 23.37 -31.50
N HIS A 146 20.48 23.43 -32.35
CA HIS A 146 19.35 24.32 -32.12
C HIS A 146 18.71 24.02 -30.77
N CYS A 147 18.55 25.05 -29.95
CA CYS A 147 17.94 24.94 -28.63
C CYS A 147 16.50 24.39 -28.64
N GLU A 148 15.78 24.52 -29.76
CA GLU A 148 14.42 24.00 -29.92
C GLU A 148 14.39 22.50 -30.22
N SER A 149 15.55 21.87 -30.44
CA SER A 149 15.66 20.44 -30.70
C SER A 149 15.31 19.62 -29.45
N LYS A 150 14.52 18.56 -29.64
CA LYS A 150 14.09 17.68 -28.55
C LYS A 150 15.10 16.57 -28.34
N TYR A 151 15.98 16.73 -27.35
CA TYR A 151 16.93 15.71 -26.92
C TYR A 151 16.61 15.18 -25.51
N GLY A 152 17.18 14.03 -25.17
CA GLY A 152 17.35 13.66 -23.78
C GLY A 152 18.27 14.67 -23.08
N PHE A 153 18.06 14.89 -21.79
CA PHE A 153 18.85 15.83 -21.00
C PHE A 153 19.42 15.13 -19.76
N VAL A 154 20.54 15.64 -19.27
CA VAL A 154 21.14 15.21 -18.00
C VAL A 154 20.87 16.28 -16.97
N CYS A 155 20.30 15.90 -15.83
CA CYS A 155 20.21 16.78 -14.67
C CYS A 155 21.39 16.50 -13.75
N GLU A 156 22.09 17.56 -13.34
CA GLU A 156 23.04 17.49 -12.24
C GLU A 156 22.36 17.92 -10.94
N THR A 157 22.73 17.27 -9.83
CA THR A 157 22.27 17.64 -8.49
C THR A 157 23.47 18.02 -7.64
N VAL A 158 23.38 19.15 -6.94
CA VAL A 158 24.45 19.59 -6.04
C VAL A 158 24.46 18.65 -4.83
N LEU A 159 25.55 17.90 -4.69
CA LEU A 159 25.76 17.13 -3.47
C LEU A 159 25.98 18.09 -2.29
N PRO A 160 25.47 17.75 -1.10
CA PRO A 160 25.68 18.55 0.09
C PRO A 160 27.17 18.78 0.39
N SER A 161 27.50 19.96 0.93
CA SER A 161 28.89 20.43 1.12
C SER A 161 29.74 19.57 2.07
N ASP A 162 29.11 18.71 2.86
CA ASP A 162 29.71 17.74 3.77
C ASP A 162 30.02 16.37 3.12
N CYS A 163 29.68 16.19 1.83
CA CYS A 163 30.11 15.06 1.00
C CYS A 163 31.41 15.36 0.26
N ALA A 164 32.51 15.61 0.99
CA ALA A 164 33.81 15.92 0.38
C ALA A 164 34.36 14.73 -0.43
N PHE A 165 34.59 14.95 -1.74
CA PHE A 165 35.12 13.97 -2.70
C PHE A 165 36.57 13.52 -2.42
N THR A 166 37.27 14.16 -1.49
CA THR A 166 38.73 14.09 -1.34
C THR A 166 39.22 13.17 -0.22
N THR A 167 38.33 12.36 0.39
CA THR A 167 38.75 11.38 1.42
C THR A 167 38.26 9.97 1.10
N PRO A 168 39.03 8.91 1.41
CA PRO A 168 38.78 7.56 0.89
C PRO A 168 37.52 6.89 1.46
N LEU A 169 36.83 7.50 2.43
CA LEU A 169 35.59 7.02 3.00
C LEU A 169 34.65 8.22 3.20
N ILE A 170 33.47 8.19 2.57
CA ILE A 170 32.44 9.21 2.81
C ILE A 170 31.99 9.18 4.28
N THR A 171 31.51 10.30 4.81
CA THR A 171 31.06 10.40 6.22
C THR A 171 29.72 9.69 6.42
N PHE A 172 29.38 9.34 7.66
CA PHE A 172 28.05 8.75 7.95
C PHE A 172 26.91 9.71 7.59
N ASP A 173 27.11 11.01 7.78
CA ASP A 173 26.10 12.02 7.46
C ASP A 173 25.93 12.17 5.95
N CYS A 174 27.03 12.13 5.19
CA CYS A 174 26.97 12.05 3.73
C CYS A 174 26.19 10.80 3.26
N VAL A 175 26.44 9.62 3.84
CA VAL A 175 25.66 8.40 3.53
C VAL A 175 24.18 8.59 3.79
N ARG A 176 23.81 9.18 4.93
CA ARG A 176 22.40 9.44 5.28
C ARG A 176 21.74 10.39 4.29
N GLN A 177 22.44 11.43 3.86
CA GLN A 177 21.91 12.40 2.92
C GLN A 177 21.75 11.80 1.51
N ILE A 178 22.71 11.01 1.06
CA ILE A 178 22.60 10.22 -0.19
C ILE A 178 21.36 9.32 -0.16
N VAL A 179 21.06 8.69 0.99
CA VAL A 179 19.89 7.83 1.17
C VAL A 179 18.58 8.62 1.09
N ASN A 180 18.53 9.80 1.73
CA ASN A 180 17.39 10.71 1.62
C ASN A 180 17.19 11.20 0.17
N LEU A 181 18.26 11.55 -0.53
CA LEU A 181 18.23 11.97 -1.94
C LEU A 181 17.80 10.84 -2.89
N ALA A 182 18.10 9.59 -2.54
CA ALA A 182 17.61 8.42 -3.26
C ALA A 182 16.11 8.12 -2.99
N GLY A 183 15.43 8.94 -2.19
CA GLY A 183 14.01 8.76 -1.86
C GLY A 183 13.76 7.82 -0.67
N CYS A 184 14.78 7.57 0.17
CA CYS A 184 14.68 6.63 1.27
C CYS A 184 14.84 7.29 2.65
N ASN A 185 14.25 6.72 3.70
CA ASN A 185 14.38 7.19 5.07
C ASN A 185 15.73 6.80 5.68
N ALA A 186 16.66 7.74 5.72
CA ALA A 186 18.00 7.52 6.27
C ALA A 186 18.02 7.14 7.76
N SER A 187 16.95 7.43 8.51
CA SER A 187 16.82 7.05 9.92
C SER A 187 16.64 5.54 10.12
N ALA A 188 16.27 4.81 9.06
CA ALA A 188 16.07 3.36 9.09
C ALA A 188 17.37 2.56 8.95
N LEU A 189 18.51 3.22 8.65
CA LEU A 189 19.79 2.55 8.45
C LEU A 189 20.41 2.09 9.77
N ASN A 190 20.80 0.82 9.84
CA ASN A 190 21.59 0.30 10.96
C ASN A 190 23.10 0.64 10.81
N PRO A 191 23.90 0.50 11.88
CA PRO A 191 25.33 0.83 11.85
C PRO A 191 26.15 0.06 10.80
N THR A 192 25.76 -1.18 10.49
CA THR A 192 26.43 -2.00 9.46
C THR A 192 26.17 -1.45 8.07
N GLN A 193 24.94 -1.07 7.75
CA GLN A 193 24.55 -0.47 6.47
C GLN A 193 25.23 0.89 6.27
N LEU A 194 25.24 1.70 7.32
CA LEU A 194 25.98 2.96 7.35
C LEU A 194 27.47 2.75 7.06
N GLN A 195 28.10 1.75 7.69
CA GLN A 195 29.52 1.43 7.48
C GLN A 195 29.81 0.93 6.06
N MET A 196 28.88 0.20 5.43
CA MET A 196 29.02 -0.26 4.06
C MET A 196 28.89 0.88 3.06
N GLY A 197 27.93 1.80 3.25
CA GLY A 197 27.83 3.02 2.44
C GLY A 197 29.10 3.86 2.50
N ARG A 198 29.73 3.97 3.68
CA ARG A 198 30.99 4.70 3.87
C ARG A 198 32.17 4.15 3.07
N ARG A 199 32.15 2.87 2.72
CA ARG A 199 33.22 2.20 1.94
C ARG A 199 33.13 2.47 0.44
N GLN A 200 32.14 3.24 0.00
CA GLN A 200 31.87 3.51 -1.40
C GLN A 200 32.28 4.94 -1.75
N THR A 201 32.49 5.19 -3.05
CA THR A 201 32.49 6.55 -3.59
C THR A 201 31.08 7.15 -3.48
N VAL A 202 30.94 8.48 -3.56
CA VAL A 202 29.62 9.11 -3.54
C VAL A 202 28.72 8.55 -4.66
N THR A 203 29.26 8.39 -5.87
CA THR A 203 28.57 7.79 -7.02
C THR A 203 28.23 6.32 -6.77
N GLY A 204 29.14 5.55 -6.17
CA GLY A 204 28.89 4.16 -5.81
C GLY A 204 27.80 4.02 -4.77
N ALA A 205 27.83 4.83 -3.70
CA ALA A 205 26.80 4.89 -2.69
C ALA A 205 25.44 5.28 -3.30
N PHE A 206 25.38 6.38 -4.05
CA PHE A 206 24.14 6.83 -4.70
C PHE A 206 23.59 5.79 -5.67
N GLY A 207 24.45 5.14 -6.47
CA GLY A 207 24.09 4.02 -7.34
C GLY A 207 23.50 2.85 -6.55
N LEU A 208 24.13 2.44 -5.45
CA LEU A 208 23.64 1.35 -4.60
C LEU A 208 22.27 1.65 -3.97
N PHE A 209 22.10 2.86 -3.42
CA PHE A 209 20.84 3.27 -2.77
C PHE A 209 19.72 3.53 -3.78
N ARG A 210 20.05 4.08 -4.95
CA ARG A 210 19.09 4.26 -6.06
C ARG A 210 18.72 2.93 -6.71
N GLN A 211 19.64 1.97 -6.77
CA GLN A 211 19.33 0.60 -7.14
C GLN A 211 18.38 -0.04 -6.11
N ALA A 212 18.62 0.14 -4.82
CA ALA A 212 17.69 -0.32 -3.78
C ALA A 212 16.29 0.30 -3.93
N TYR A 213 16.20 1.58 -4.31
CA TYR A 213 14.93 2.26 -4.60
C TYR A 213 14.25 1.75 -5.88
N ASN A 214 14.98 1.65 -7.00
CA ASN A 214 14.42 1.32 -8.31
C ASN A 214 14.17 -0.19 -8.52
N GLU A 215 15.13 -1.02 -8.11
CA GLU A 215 15.10 -2.48 -8.24
C GLU A 215 14.47 -3.15 -7.02
N ARG A 216 14.06 -2.35 -6.04
CA ARG A 216 13.40 -2.74 -4.79
C ARG A 216 14.27 -3.62 -3.88
N HIS A 217 15.54 -3.88 -4.22
CA HIS A 217 16.49 -4.64 -3.40
C HIS A 217 17.94 -4.26 -3.74
N ASN A 218 18.86 -4.36 -2.77
CA ASN A 218 20.30 -4.38 -3.04
C ASN A 218 20.99 -5.42 -2.13
N TYR A 219 21.39 -6.56 -2.69
CA TYR A 219 21.96 -7.71 -1.95
C TYR A 219 23.30 -7.39 -1.27
N MET A 220 24.06 -6.42 -1.78
CA MET A 220 25.34 -6.02 -1.19
C MET A 220 25.17 -5.23 0.10
N LEU A 221 24.08 -4.46 0.22
CA LEU A 221 23.82 -3.62 1.40
C LEU A 221 22.82 -4.23 2.38
N ASN A 222 22.21 -5.38 2.05
CA ASN A 222 21.10 -5.95 2.84
C ASN A 222 20.02 -4.89 3.10
N MET A 223 19.69 -4.14 2.05
CA MET A 223 18.75 -3.02 2.07
C MET A 223 17.44 -3.40 1.41
N PHE A 224 16.36 -3.02 2.07
CA PHE A 224 15.02 -3.50 1.78
C PHE A 224 14.05 -2.35 1.52
N PRO A 225 12.96 -2.60 0.77
CA PRO A 225 11.98 -1.59 0.37
C PRO A 225 11.44 -0.73 1.51
N GLU A 226 11.32 -1.31 2.71
CA GLU A 226 10.72 -0.68 3.89
C GLU A 226 11.50 0.55 4.35
N MET A 227 12.81 0.59 4.08
CA MET A 227 13.65 1.75 4.38
C MET A 227 13.41 2.90 3.40
N CYS A 228 12.80 2.65 2.25
CA CYS A 228 12.47 3.66 1.25
C CYS A 228 11.01 4.14 1.31
N GLY A 229 10.35 3.95 2.45
CA GLY A 229 8.93 4.28 2.61
C GLY A 229 8.00 3.30 1.90
N TYR A 230 8.50 2.17 1.41
CA TYR A 230 7.67 1.13 0.83
C TYR A 230 7.04 0.30 1.94
N GLN A 231 5.85 0.72 2.39
CA GLN A 231 4.90 -0.23 2.94
C GLN A 231 4.61 -1.24 1.82
N GLY A 232 4.81 -2.53 2.09
CA GLY A 232 4.84 -3.58 1.07
C GLY A 232 3.71 -3.49 0.05
N SER A 233 3.98 -3.95 -1.17
CA SER A 233 3.05 -3.88 -2.29
C SER A 233 1.71 -4.48 -1.89
N ILE A 234 0.67 -3.66 -1.77
CA ILE A 234 -0.71 -4.16 -1.78
C ILE A 234 -0.98 -4.62 -3.21
N LEU A 235 -0.93 -5.94 -3.44
CA LEU A 235 -1.19 -6.54 -4.75
C LEU A 235 -2.68 -6.88 -4.87
N THR A 236 -3.47 -5.94 -5.39
CA THR A 236 -4.94 -5.91 -5.27
C THR A 236 -5.73 -6.93 -6.10
N ASP A 237 -5.11 -7.65 -7.04
CA ASP A 237 -5.89 -8.28 -8.12
C ASP A 237 -6.34 -9.73 -7.85
N SER A 238 -6.01 -10.31 -6.69
CA SER A 238 -6.43 -11.69 -6.35
C SER A 238 -6.95 -11.87 -4.92
N GLY A 239 -7.23 -10.78 -4.20
CA GLY A 239 -7.58 -10.87 -2.78
C GLY A 239 -6.44 -11.33 -1.86
N LEU A 240 -5.22 -11.55 -2.37
CA LEU A 240 -4.05 -11.93 -1.55
C LEU A 240 -3.08 -10.76 -1.46
N GLU A 241 -2.85 -10.29 -0.25
CA GLU A 241 -1.80 -9.34 0.08
C GLU A 241 -0.53 -10.12 0.41
N VAL A 242 0.56 -9.86 -0.32
CA VAL A 242 1.79 -10.65 -0.22
C VAL A 242 2.92 -9.74 0.22
N TRP A 243 3.59 -10.09 1.30
CA TRP A 243 4.82 -9.43 1.76
C TRP A 243 5.99 -10.37 1.64
N TYR A 244 7.10 -9.83 1.16
CA TYR A 244 8.38 -10.51 1.25
C TYR A 244 9.15 -9.92 2.43
N LEU A 245 9.67 -10.80 3.29
CA LEU A 245 10.55 -10.48 4.39
C LEU A 245 11.97 -10.85 3.96
N PRO A 246 12.78 -9.89 3.49
CA PRO A 246 14.08 -10.15 2.88
C PRO A 246 15.20 -10.40 3.91
N VAL A 247 14.86 -10.86 5.12
CA VAL A 247 15.81 -11.11 6.21
C VAL A 247 16.03 -12.60 6.35
N ALA A 248 17.29 -13.01 6.56
CA ALA A 248 17.62 -14.39 6.87
C ALA A 248 17.07 -14.81 8.24
N LEU A 249 15.94 -15.50 8.24
CA LEU A 249 15.18 -15.90 9.45
C LEU A 249 15.13 -17.41 9.59
N ASN A 250 14.99 -17.87 10.83
CA ASN A 250 14.55 -19.24 11.09
C ASN A 250 13.02 -19.33 11.01
N TYR A 251 12.49 -20.54 10.95
CA TYR A 251 11.06 -20.77 10.70
C TYR A 251 10.17 -20.06 11.73
N PHE A 252 10.50 -20.22 13.01
CA PHE A 252 9.72 -19.63 14.11
C PHE A 252 9.70 -18.10 14.03
N LYS A 253 10.85 -17.47 13.80
CA LYS A 253 10.93 -16.00 13.65
C LYS A 253 10.20 -15.51 12.40
N ALA A 254 10.28 -16.25 11.29
CA ALA A 254 9.55 -15.92 10.08
C ALA A 254 8.03 -15.96 10.32
N ARG A 255 7.54 -17.03 10.94
CA ARG A 255 6.13 -17.21 11.31
C ARG A 255 5.65 -16.12 12.26
N ASP A 256 6.40 -15.85 13.32
CA ASP A 256 6.02 -14.86 14.32
C ASP A 256 6.03 -13.44 13.72
N LEU A 257 7.01 -13.14 12.86
CA LEU A 257 7.06 -11.86 12.15
C LEU A 257 5.86 -11.68 11.20
N CYS A 258 5.48 -12.70 10.42
CA CYS A 258 4.25 -12.63 9.62
C CYS A 258 3.02 -12.34 10.50
N LYS A 259 2.91 -12.99 11.66
CA LYS A 259 1.81 -12.74 12.61
C LYS A 259 1.76 -11.30 13.10
N THR A 260 2.90 -10.65 13.34
CA THR A 260 2.92 -9.23 13.76
C THR A 260 2.32 -8.27 12.72
N TYR A 261 2.31 -8.66 11.45
CA TYR A 261 1.68 -7.91 10.36
C TYR A 261 0.21 -8.34 10.10
N GLY A 262 -0.36 -9.19 10.95
CA GLY A 262 -1.68 -9.78 10.75
C GLY A 262 -1.72 -10.71 9.54
N ALA A 263 -0.60 -11.36 9.23
CA ALA A 263 -0.40 -12.25 8.09
C ALA A 263 0.06 -13.64 8.56
N LEU A 264 0.14 -14.59 7.64
CA LEU A 264 0.67 -15.94 7.89
C LEU A 264 1.72 -16.31 6.85
N LEU A 265 2.52 -17.34 7.13
CA LEU A 265 3.31 -17.97 6.07
C LEU A 265 2.36 -18.60 5.02
N PRO A 266 2.76 -18.72 3.76
CA PRO A 266 1.85 -19.16 2.70
C PRO A 266 1.47 -20.63 2.81
N ALA A 267 0.17 -20.89 2.69
CA ALA A 267 -0.40 -22.22 2.55
C ALA A 267 -0.71 -22.52 1.07
N PHE A 268 -0.06 -23.55 0.52
CA PHE A 268 -0.17 -23.92 -0.89
C PHE A 268 -1.16 -25.07 -1.09
N LYS A 269 -2.44 -24.77 -0.88
CA LYS A 269 -3.52 -25.77 -0.86
C LYS A 269 -3.79 -26.42 -2.23
N ASN A 270 -3.48 -25.72 -3.32
CA ASN A 270 -3.62 -26.25 -4.68
C ASN A 270 -2.61 -25.61 -5.65
N GLU A 271 -2.45 -26.23 -6.82
CA GLU A 271 -1.50 -25.82 -7.85
C GLU A 271 -1.81 -24.45 -8.46
N ALA A 272 -3.07 -24.04 -8.53
CA ALA A 272 -3.46 -22.74 -9.08
C ALA A 272 -3.02 -21.59 -8.16
N LEU A 273 -3.27 -21.73 -6.85
CA LEU A 273 -2.82 -20.78 -5.83
C LEU A 273 -1.30 -20.67 -5.78
N ALA A 274 -0.61 -21.82 -5.85
CA ALA A 274 0.84 -21.84 -5.91
C ALA A 274 1.36 -21.08 -7.14
N ARG A 275 0.82 -21.33 -8.32
CA ARG A 275 1.21 -20.64 -9.56
C ARG A 275 0.93 -19.14 -9.52
N GLU A 276 -0.21 -18.72 -8.99
CA GLU A 276 -0.53 -17.29 -8.89
C GLU A 276 0.37 -16.56 -7.88
N LEU A 277 0.62 -17.16 -6.70
CA LEU A 277 1.53 -16.59 -5.71
C LEU A 277 2.96 -16.49 -6.28
N LEU A 278 3.42 -17.53 -6.98
CA LEU A 278 4.72 -17.56 -7.66
C LEU A 278 4.83 -16.52 -8.76
N LYS A 279 3.82 -16.44 -9.64
CA LYS A 279 3.74 -15.42 -10.68
C LYS A 279 3.87 -14.03 -10.07
N LYS A 280 3.13 -13.73 -9.00
CA LYS A 280 3.22 -12.43 -8.30
C LYS A 280 4.61 -12.16 -7.73
N LEU A 281 5.22 -13.14 -7.07
CA LEU A 281 6.53 -13.01 -6.44
C LEU A 281 7.65 -12.78 -7.47
N LEU A 282 7.58 -13.44 -8.62
CA LEU A 282 8.58 -13.34 -9.68
C LEU A 282 8.39 -12.13 -10.59
N THR A 283 7.15 -11.84 -10.99
CA THR A 283 6.87 -10.80 -11.99
C THR A 283 6.66 -9.43 -11.35
N THR A 284 5.98 -9.37 -10.20
CA THR A 284 5.56 -8.11 -9.59
C THR A 284 6.51 -7.63 -8.50
N LEU A 285 6.97 -8.55 -7.64
CA LEU A 285 7.94 -8.24 -6.60
C LEU A 285 9.39 -8.33 -7.08
N ARG A 286 9.63 -8.97 -8.24
CA ARG A 286 10.95 -9.12 -8.90
C ARG A 286 12.04 -9.59 -7.94
N ILE A 287 11.69 -10.51 -7.04
CA ILE A 287 12.64 -11.06 -6.08
C ILE A 287 13.64 -11.91 -6.85
N THR A 288 14.91 -11.51 -6.84
CA THR A 288 16.04 -12.24 -7.43
C THR A 288 16.97 -12.74 -6.31
N GLY A 289 18.03 -13.51 -6.58
CA GLY A 289 19.05 -13.85 -5.56
C GLY A 289 18.61 -14.67 -4.34
N VAL A 290 17.34 -15.06 -4.22
CA VAL A 290 16.78 -15.87 -3.14
C VAL A 290 16.60 -17.29 -3.67
N TYR A 291 17.22 -18.25 -3.00
CA TYR A 291 17.13 -19.67 -3.39
C TYR A 291 16.01 -20.41 -2.67
N TYR A 292 15.78 -20.07 -1.41
CA TYR A 292 14.78 -20.68 -0.55
C TYR A 292 14.07 -19.60 0.25
N TRP A 293 12.80 -19.86 0.55
CA TRP A 293 11.97 -19.09 1.47
C TRP A 293 11.12 -20.01 2.33
N TRP A 294 10.77 -19.56 3.54
CA TRP A 294 9.85 -20.30 4.41
C TRP A 294 8.43 -20.31 3.85
N ILE A 295 7.78 -21.47 3.92
CA ILE A 295 6.36 -21.66 3.63
C ILE A 295 5.65 -22.15 4.90
N GLY A 296 4.34 -22.01 4.98
CA GLY A 296 3.61 -22.25 6.22
C GLY A 296 3.30 -23.71 6.53
N LEU A 297 4.12 -24.68 6.11
CA LEU A 297 3.89 -26.10 6.42
C LEU A 297 4.93 -26.60 7.42
N ASP A 298 4.46 -27.19 8.51
CA ASP A 298 5.32 -27.79 9.53
C ASP A 298 4.62 -28.94 10.28
N ASP A 299 5.38 -29.87 10.85
CA ASP A 299 4.89 -30.94 11.76
C ASP A 299 5.46 -30.81 13.18
N VAL A 300 5.89 -29.60 13.56
CA VAL A 300 6.52 -29.29 14.86
C VAL A 300 5.67 -29.73 16.05
N VAL A 301 4.33 -29.71 15.91
CA VAL A 301 3.41 -30.08 16.99
C VAL A 301 3.29 -31.60 17.14
N THR A 302 3.21 -32.33 16.04
CA THR A 302 3.02 -33.79 16.01
C THR A 302 3.82 -34.38 14.86
N GLU A 303 4.95 -35.00 15.16
CA GLU A 303 5.82 -35.65 14.18
C GLU A 303 5.02 -36.53 13.21
N GLY A 304 5.22 -36.31 11.91
CA GLY A 304 4.51 -37.03 10.84
C GLY A 304 3.13 -36.48 10.50
N THR A 305 2.64 -35.47 11.22
CA THR A 305 1.36 -34.78 10.96
C THR A 305 1.63 -33.31 10.65
N TYR A 306 1.74 -32.98 9.36
CA TYR A 306 1.94 -31.61 8.94
C TYR A 306 0.65 -30.80 9.05
N LEU A 307 0.79 -29.55 9.48
CA LEU A 307 -0.27 -28.56 9.55
C LEU A 307 0.17 -27.31 8.79
N TRP A 308 -0.77 -26.73 8.04
CA TRP A 308 -0.54 -25.40 7.50
C TRP A 308 -0.58 -24.37 8.63
N SER A 309 0.06 -23.21 8.45
CA SER A 309 0.04 -22.11 9.41
C SER A 309 -1.35 -21.49 9.60
N THR A 310 -2.30 -21.87 8.75
CA THR A 310 -3.75 -21.62 8.87
C THR A 310 -4.46 -22.56 9.85
N GLY A 311 -3.79 -23.64 10.30
CA GLY A 311 -4.29 -24.64 11.24
C GLY A 311 -4.97 -25.85 10.59
N GLU A 312 -5.09 -25.87 9.26
CA GLU A 312 -5.69 -26.99 8.54
C GLU A 312 -4.69 -28.14 8.37
N GLU A 313 -5.20 -29.36 8.48
CA GLU A 313 -4.42 -30.56 8.22
C GLU A 313 -3.99 -30.65 6.76
N TYR A 314 -2.80 -31.20 6.61
CA TYR A 314 -2.20 -31.49 5.34
C TYR A 314 -2.77 -32.79 4.72
N ASP A 315 -3.45 -32.69 3.57
CA ASP A 315 -3.99 -33.84 2.84
C ASP A 315 -2.91 -34.56 2.01
N ILE A 316 -2.54 -35.76 2.47
CA ILE A 316 -1.51 -36.63 1.90
C ILE A 316 -1.85 -37.18 0.50
N GLU A 317 -3.13 -37.30 0.14
CA GLU A 317 -3.59 -37.84 -1.16
C GLU A 317 -3.41 -36.81 -2.29
N VAL A 318 -3.63 -35.52 -2.00
CA VAL A 318 -3.40 -34.40 -2.94
C VAL A 318 -1.91 -34.23 -3.25
N PHE A 319 -1.04 -34.57 -2.30
CA PHE A 319 0.38 -34.20 -2.34
C PHE A 319 1.34 -35.23 -2.91
N LYS A 320 0.94 -36.50 -3.08
CA LYS A 320 1.73 -37.48 -3.88
C LYS A 320 2.03 -36.97 -5.30
N ARG A 321 1.29 -35.95 -5.76
CA ARG A 321 1.40 -35.32 -7.08
C ARG A 321 2.14 -33.97 -7.08
N LEU A 322 2.53 -33.41 -5.93
CA LEU A 322 3.09 -32.06 -5.84
C LEU A 322 4.62 -32.03 -5.70
N ASN A 323 5.16 -30.86 -6.07
CA ASN A 323 6.55 -30.54 -6.36
C ASN A 323 7.53 -30.79 -5.20
N TRP A 324 7.85 -32.02 -4.83
CA TRP A 324 9.00 -32.27 -3.95
C TRP A 324 10.32 -32.18 -4.72
N THR A 325 11.38 -31.74 -4.04
CA THR A 325 12.75 -32.01 -4.48
C THR A 325 12.91 -33.53 -4.63
N LEU A 326 13.65 -33.98 -5.66
CA LEU A 326 13.84 -35.42 -5.89
C LEU A 326 14.46 -36.06 -4.64
N GLY A 327 13.74 -36.98 -4.00
CA GLY A 327 14.15 -37.63 -2.76
C GLY A 327 13.63 -36.97 -1.46
N GLY A 328 12.99 -35.80 -1.54
CA GLY A 328 12.47 -35.07 -0.37
C GLY A 328 11.26 -35.72 0.32
N TRP A 329 10.59 -36.67 -0.33
CA TRP A 329 9.49 -37.46 0.24
C TRP A 329 9.97 -38.61 1.14
N TYR A 330 11.26 -38.97 1.08
CA TYR A 330 11.84 -40.03 1.90
C TYR A 330 12.27 -39.46 3.26
N ILE A 331 11.27 -39.03 4.03
CA ILE A 331 11.44 -38.55 5.40
C ILE A 331 11.81 -39.77 6.24
N LYS A 332 13.09 -39.90 6.62
CA LYS A 332 13.47 -40.88 7.64
C LYS A 332 12.82 -40.42 8.96
N PRO A 333 12.09 -41.28 9.69
CA PRO A 333 11.22 -40.91 10.81
C PRO A 333 11.92 -40.38 12.09
N HIS A 334 13.15 -39.85 11.99
CA HIS A 334 14.01 -39.57 13.15
C HIS A 334 14.89 -38.32 13.06
N LEU A 335 14.62 -37.34 12.19
CA LEU A 335 15.53 -36.20 12.07
C LEU A 335 14.79 -34.89 11.87
N ILE A 336 14.57 -34.15 12.98
CA ILE A 336 14.66 -32.68 13.27
C ILE A 336 14.34 -31.67 12.14
N HIS A 337 13.75 -32.09 11.04
CA HIS A 337 13.45 -31.29 9.87
C HIS A 337 11.94 -31.20 9.78
N ASP A 338 11.38 -30.35 10.63
CA ASP A 338 9.92 -30.30 10.80
C ASP A 338 9.30 -29.15 10.00
N CYS A 339 10.11 -28.40 9.25
CA CYS A 339 9.71 -27.15 8.62
C CYS A 339 10.03 -27.14 7.12
N LEU A 340 9.15 -26.56 6.31
CA LEU A 340 9.32 -26.58 4.85
C LEU A 340 9.74 -25.24 4.27
N THR A 341 10.58 -25.34 3.25
CA THR A 341 10.89 -24.24 2.34
C THR A 341 10.44 -24.55 0.93
N LEU A 342 10.26 -23.50 0.13
CA LEU A 342 10.03 -23.63 -1.31
C LEU A 342 11.26 -23.10 -2.06
N LYS A 343 11.78 -23.90 -2.98
CA LYS A 343 12.93 -23.56 -3.82
C LYS A 343 12.45 -22.80 -5.05
N ILE A 344 12.96 -21.59 -5.26
CA ILE A 344 12.40 -20.65 -6.26
C ILE A 344 12.69 -21.08 -7.71
N ASP A 345 13.81 -21.76 -7.98
CA ASP A 345 14.20 -22.16 -9.33
C ASP A 345 13.35 -23.31 -9.89
N THR A 346 12.93 -24.22 -9.02
CA THR A 346 12.27 -25.48 -9.36
C THR A 346 10.83 -25.52 -8.89
N PHE A 347 10.43 -24.55 -8.07
CA PHE A 347 9.17 -24.51 -7.35
C PHE A 347 8.90 -25.76 -6.53
N LYS A 348 9.98 -26.34 -6.02
CA LYS A 348 9.95 -27.58 -5.27
C LYS A 348 10.09 -27.35 -3.77
N TRP A 349 9.31 -28.07 -2.99
CA TRP A 349 9.38 -28.06 -1.55
C TRP A 349 10.53 -28.91 -1.06
N ASP A 350 11.17 -28.41 -0.02
CA ASP A 350 12.32 -29.02 0.60
C ASP A 350 12.18 -28.92 2.11
N VAL A 351 12.37 -30.06 2.78
CA VAL A 351 12.32 -30.14 4.23
C VAL A 351 13.61 -29.55 4.80
N GLN A 352 13.49 -28.68 5.80
CA GLN A 352 14.60 -27.96 6.39
C GLN A 352 14.51 -28.02 7.91
N HIS A 353 15.66 -27.88 8.56
CA HIS A 353 15.70 -27.78 10.01
C HIS A 353 15.06 -26.46 10.44
N CYS A 354 14.09 -26.46 11.34
CA CYS A 354 13.35 -25.25 11.72
C CYS A 354 14.23 -24.11 12.25
N SER A 355 15.41 -24.44 12.81
CA SER A 355 16.39 -23.46 13.29
C SER A 355 17.31 -22.89 12.20
N GLN A 356 17.32 -23.48 10.99
CA GLN A 356 18.12 -23.01 9.86
C GLN A 356 17.70 -21.59 9.50
N ARG A 357 18.64 -20.77 9.05
CA ARG A 357 18.33 -19.43 8.57
C ARG A 357 18.25 -19.44 7.05
N VAL A 358 17.09 -19.09 6.53
CA VAL A 358 16.79 -19.07 5.09
C VAL A 358 16.66 -17.63 4.63
N SER A 359 17.16 -17.32 3.43
CA SER A 359 17.41 -15.96 2.92
C SER A 359 16.18 -15.05 2.78
N GLY A 360 14.97 -15.56 3.02
CA GLY A 360 13.77 -14.75 3.19
C GLY A 360 12.56 -15.55 3.64
N ALA A 361 11.47 -14.86 3.93
CA ALA A 361 10.17 -15.46 4.19
C ALA A 361 9.10 -14.70 3.40
N VAL A 362 8.04 -15.39 2.99
CA VAL A 362 6.87 -14.74 2.41
C VAL A 362 5.77 -14.76 3.45
N CYS A 363 5.12 -13.64 3.64
CA CYS A 363 3.87 -13.56 4.38
C CYS A 363 2.74 -13.30 3.41
N VAL A 364 1.60 -13.92 3.65
CA VAL A 364 0.35 -13.67 2.95
C VAL A 364 -0.71 -13.25 3.95
N LYS A 365 -1.35 -12.12 3.68
CA LYS A 365 -2.70 -11.84 4.19
C LYS A 365 -3.68 -12.28 3.14
N ASP A 366 -4.67 -13.02 3.57
CA ASP A 366 -5.91 -13.02 2.83
C ASP A 366 -6.59 -11.66 3.08
N ARG A 367 -6.91 -10.93 2.01
CA ARG A 367 -7.65 -9.66 2.09
C ARG A 367 -9.10 -9.91 2.55
N ALA A 368 -9.54 -11.17 2.57
CA ALA A 368 -10.66 -11.60 3.39
C ALA A 368 -10.13 -12.05 4.76
N SER A 369 -10.04 -11.12 5.71
CA SER A 369 -9.90 -11.42 7.15
C SER A 369 -11.09 -12.18 7.76
N PHE A 370 -11.91 -12.82 6.92
CA PHE A 370 -13.22 -13.37 7.21
C PHE A 370 -13.28 -14.89 6.92
N CYS A 371 -12.37 -15.43 6.11
CA CYS A 371 -12.39 -16.84 5.71
C CYS A 371 -10.98 -17.45 5.63
N PRO A 372 -10.67 -18.55 6.35
CA PRO A 372 -9.36 -19.22 6.29
C PRO A 372 -9.02 -19.89 4.95
N SER A 373 -10.00 -20.05 4.05
CA SER A 373 -9.84 -20.81 2.80
C SER A 373 -10.51 -20.13 1.61
N PHE A 374 -9.71 -19.68 0.63
CA PHE A 374 -10.19 -19.11 -0.64
C PHE A 374 -10.97 -20.08 -1.54
N HIS A 375 -10.85 -21.38 -1.28
CA HIS A 375 -11.37 -22.45 -2.15
C HIS A 375 -12.28 -23.45 -1.41
N GLY A 376 -12.69 -23.10 -0.19
CA GLY A 376 -13.45 -23.98 0.70
C GLY A 376 -12.65 -25.16 1.26
N PRO A 377 -13.28 -26.00 2.10
CA PRO A 377 -14.65 -25.81 2.61
C PRO A 377 -14.74 -24.69 3.65
N HIS A 378 -15.66 -23.75 3.45
CA HIS A 378 -15.89 -22.65 4.39
C HIS A 378 -16.48 -23.17 5.71
N THR A 379 -16.00 -22.66 6.83
CA THR A 379 -16.63 -22.88 8.13
C THR A 379 -17.90 -22.04 8.26
N ASP A 380 -18.78 -22.38 9.21
CA ASP A 380 -19.96 -21.55 9.50
C ASP A 380 -19.55 -20.12 9.94
N VAL A 381 -18.44 -20.00 10.67
CA VAL A 381 -17.85 -18.71 11.05
C VAL A 381 -17.50 -17.89 9.81
N CYS A 382 -16.85 -18.49 8.82
CA CYS A 382 -16.51 -17.82 7.58
C CYS A 382 -17.75 -17.36 6.80
N LEU A 383 -18.78 -18.21 6.69
CA LEU A 383 -20.03 -17.81 6.04
C LEU A 383 -20.69 -16.63 6.77
N ILE A 384 -20.70 -16.64 8.10
CA ILE A 384 -21.26 -15.55 8.93
C ILE A 384 -20.50 -14.25 8.68
N ASP A 385 -19.18 -14.33 8.60
CA ASP A 385 -18.33 -13.17 8.41
C ASP A 385 -18.51 -12.55 7.02
N VAL A 386 -18.60 -13.37 5.97
CA VAL A 386 -18.94 -12.89 4.61
C VAL A 386 -20.33 -12.27 4.58
N TRP A 387 -21.31 -12.88 5.26
CA TRP A 387 -22.68 -12.37 5.37
C TRP A 387 -22.74 -11.00 6.03
N ASN A 388 -22.01 -10.82 7.13
CA ASN A 388 -21.91 -9.54 7.82
C ASN A 388 -21.14 -8.51 6.97
N HIS A 389 -20.10 -8.95 6.25
CA HIS A 389 -19.30 -8.09 5.40
C HIS A 389 -20.11 -7.48 4.24
N VAL A 390 -21.00 -8.26 3.61
CA VAL A 390 -21.90 -7.72 2.57
C VAL A 390 -22.99 -6.80 3.14
N GLY A 391 -23.12 -6.70 4.47
CA GLY A 391 -24.10 -5.85 5.14
C GLY A 391 -25.50 -6.46 5.28
N CYS A 392 -25.62 -7.79 5.20
CA CYS A 392 -26.83 -8.48 5.65
C CYS A 392 -26.77 -8.71 7.17
N VAL A 393 -27.92 -8.95 7.82
CA VAL A 393 -28.01 -9.04 9.29
C VAL A 393 -28.33 -10.48 9.75
N PRO A 394 -28.06 -10.81 11.03
CA PRO A 394 -28.36 -12.14 11.58
C PRO A 394 -29.84 -12.54 11.54
N ASP A 395 -30.74 -11.57 11.46
CA ASP A 395 -32.19 -11.81 11.39
C ASP A 395 -32.65 -12.34 10.03
N GLY A 396 -31.84 -12.17 8.98
CA GLY A 396 -32.10 -12.69 7.63
C GLY A 396 -32.42 -14.19 7.59
N HIS A 397 -33.39 -14.59 6.79
CA HIS A 397 -33.76 -16.00 6.61
C HIS A 397 -32.63 -16.84 6.01
N GLN A 398 -31.72 -16.21 5.24
CA GLN A 398 -30.55 -16.88 4.68
C GLN A 398 -29.28 -16.68 5.50
N TYR A 399 -29.40 -16.21 6.75
CA TYR A 399 -28.27 -16.20 7.66
C TYR A 399 -27.67 -17.61 7.80
N PRO A 400 -26.34 -17.80 7.80
CA PRO A 400 -25.72 -19.12 7.65
C PRO A 400 -26.12 -20.17 8.69
N THR A 401 -26.55 -19.77 9.89
CA THR A 401 -27.03 -20.71 10.92
C THR A 401 -28.51 -21.07 10.80
N LYS A 402 -29.27 -20.41 9.91
CA LYS A 402 -30.72 -20.58 9.70
C LYS A 402 -31.07 -21.33 8.42
N ILE A 403 -30.12 -21.46 7.49
CA ILE A 403 -30.36 -22.08 6.18
C ILE A 403 -30.46 -23.61 6.25
N PRO A 404 -31.21 -24.24 5.33
CA PRO A 404 -31.21 -25.69 5.13
C PRO A 404 -29.80 -26.26 4.88
N LYS A 405 -29.57 -27.52 5.29
CA LYS A 405 -28.25 -28.18 5.22
C LYS A 405 -27.69 -28.28 3.80
N ASP A 406 -28.54 -28.47 2.80
CA ASP A 406 -28.19 -28.52 1.38
C ASP A 406 -27.69 -27.17 0.86
N LEU A 407 -28.37 -26.08 1.24
CA LEU A 407 -27.94 -24.73 0.90
C LEU A 407 -26.66 -24.34 1.66
N ALA A 408 -26.54 -24.73 2.94
CA ALA A 408 -25.32 -24.57 3.71
C ALA A 408 -24.15 -25.29 3.06
N PHE A 409 -24.34 -26.56 2.67
CA PHE A 409 -23.32 -27.33 1.96
C PHE A 409 -22.88 -26.64 0.66
N LYS A 410 -23.84 -26.17 -0.14
CA LYS A 410 -23.56 -25.42 -1.37
C LYS A 410 -22.64 -24.22 -1.10
N TYR A 411 -22.96 -23.38 -0.11
CA TYR A 411 -22.11 -22.24 0.24
C TYR A 411 -20.75 -22.66 0.79
N LYS A 412 -20.71 -23.69 1.65
CA LYS A 412 -19.45 -24.20 2.20
C LYS A 412 -18.49 -24.70 1.12
N THR A 413 -19.00 -25.25 0.03
CA THR A 413 -18.18 -25.78 -1.08
C THR A 413 -17.94 -24.80 -2.22
N MET A 414 -18.46 -23.57 -2.12
CA MET A 414 -18.31 -22.55 -3.15
C MET A 414 -16.87 -21.99 -3.15
N ILE A 415 -16.38 -21.50 -4.28
CA ILE A 415 -15.10 -20.77 -4.34
C ILE A 415 -15.37 -19.31 -3.91
N ASP A 416 -14.48 -18.68 -3.14
CA ASP A 416 -14.71 -17.38 -2.49
C ASP A 416 -15.29 -16.27 -3.39
N PRO A 417 -14.79 -16.04 -4.62
CA PRO A 417 -15.36 -15.02 -5.50
C PRO A 417 -16.84 -15.28 -5.82
N ASN A 418 -17.23 -16.54 -5.93
CA ASN A 418 -18.61 -16.93 -6.17
C ASN A 418 -19.46 -16.82 -4.91
N LEU A 419 -18.89 -17.13 -3.73
CA LEU A 419 -19.58 -16.98 -2.44
C LEU A 419 -19.90 -15.51 -2.17
N MET A 420 -18.89 -14.65 -2.30
CA MET A 420 -19.03 -13.20 -2.15
C MET A 420 -20.05 -12.65 -3.16
N ALA A 421 -19.95 -13.03 -4.44
CA ALA A 421 -20.91 -12.60 -5.46
C ALA A 421 -22.34 -13.06 -5.16
N ALA A 422 -22.52 -14.28 -4.62
CA ALA A 422 -23.84 -14.79 -4.25
C ALA A 422 -24.48 -13.96 -3.13
N PHE A 423 -23.73 -13.65 -2.07
CA PHE A 423 -24.23 -12.83 -0.96
C PHE A 423 -24.42 -11.36 -1.36
N GLN A 424 -23.55 -10.81 -2.20
CA GLN A 424 -23.72 -9.48 -2.78
C GLN A 424 -24.97 -9.38 -3.67
N SER A 425 -25.29 -10.43 -4.44
CA SER A 425 -26.51 -10.48 -5.24
C SER A 425 -27.77 -10.41 -4.35
N ILE A 426 -27.79 -11.19 -3.27
CA ILE A 426 -28.88 -11.17 -2.28
C ILE A 426 -29.04 -9.76 -1.71
N LYS A 427 -27.94 -9.13 -1.27
CA LYS A 427 -27.95 -7.77 -0.73
C LYS A 427 -28.44 -6.75 -1.75
N ALA A 428 -27.93 -6.77 -2.98
CA ALA A 428 -28.28 -5.83 -4.03
C ALA A 428 -29.76 -5.91 -4.41
N GLU A 429 -30.31 -7.12 -4.51
CA GLU A 429 -31.75 -7.31 -4.76
C GLU A 429 -32.61 -6.87 -3.57
N ALA A 430 -32.15 -7.10 -2.33
CA ALA A 430 -32.82 -6.62 -1.13
C ALA A 430 -32.87 -5.08 -1.08
N ASP A 431 -31.76 -4.42 -1.41
CA ASP A 431 -31.67 -2.97 -1.54
C ASP A 431 -32.56 -2.42 -2.67
N ALA A 432 -32.71 -3.18 -3.75
CA ALA A 432 -33.61 -2.85 -4.85
C ALA A 432 -35.10 -3.04 -4.51
N GLY A 433 -35.45 -3.46 -3.29
CA GLY A 433 -36.83 -3.61 -2.84
C GLY A 433 -37.44 -4.99 -3.07
N ASN A 434 -36.65 -6.00 -3.43
CA ASN A 434 -37.17 -7.37 -3.60
C ASN A 434 -37.57 -7.94 -2.23
N ALA A 435 -38.87 -8.11 -1.98
CA ALA A 435 -39.40 -8.58 -0.69
C ALA A 435 -38.81 -9.93 -0.24
N THR A 436 -38.56 -10.86 -1.17
CA THR A 436 -37.96 -12.16 -0.84
C THR A 436 -36.52 -11.98 -0.37
N GLN A 437 -35.75 -11.14 -1.05
CA GLN A 437 -34.36 -10.91 -0.69
C GLN A 437 -34.21 -10.01 0.54
N GLN A 438 -35.16 -9.11 0.78
CA GLN A 438 -35.26 -8.39 2.05
C GLN A 438 -35.49 -9.35 3.21
N LEU A 439 -36.37 -10.36 3.07
CA LEU A 439 -36.48 -11.41 4.09
C LEU A 439 -35.18 -12.21 4.22
N ASN A 440 -34.55 -12.57 3.11
CA ASN A 440 -33.31 -13.35 3.13
C ASN A 440 -32.15 -12.60 3.81
N CYS A 441 -31.96 -11.31 3.51
CA CYS A 441 -30.84 -10.48 3.97
C CYS A 441 -31.14 -9.77 5.31
N TYR A 442 -32.35 -9.23 5.46
CA TYR A 442 -32.76 -8.38 6.59
C TYR A 442 -33.69 -9.04 7.59
N GLY A 443 -34.35 -10.13 7.23
CA GLY A 443 -35.34 -10.80 8.07
C GLY A 443 -36.68 -10.09 8.12
N VAL A 444 -36.84 -8.98 7.40
CA VAL A 444 -38.06 -8.18 7.35
C VAL A 444 -38.22 -7.53 5.98
N VAL A 445 -39.46 -7.36 5.53
CA VAL A 445 -39.79 -6.61 4.32
C VAL A 445 -39.96 -5.15 4.70
N LEU A 446 -39.22 -4.26 4.05
CA LEU A 446 -39.37 -2.83 4.27
C LEU A 446 -40.71 -2.34 3.70
N SER A 447 -41.38 -1.46 4.44
CA SER A 447 -42.52 -0.73 3.90
C SER A 447 -42.08 0.16 2.74
N GLY A 448 -42.93 0.36 1.73
CA GLY A 448 -42.64 1.27 0.62
C GLY A 448 -42.39 2.73 1.06
N LEU A 449 -42.73 3.07 2.31
CA LEU A 449 -42.41 4.37 2.92
C LEU A 449 -40.95 4.47 3.42
N CYS A 450 -40.25 3.34 3.54
CA CYS A 450 -38.87 3.20 3.98
C CYS A 450 -38.01 2.75 2.80
N SER A 451 -37.33 3.70 2.16
CA SER A 451 -36.62 3.47 0.90
C SER A 451 -35.30 2.70 1.03
N THR A 452 -34.71 2.62 2.23
CA THR A 452 -33.41 1.96 2.44
C THR A 452 -33.39 1.24 3.78
N TRP A 453 -32.53 0.22 3.92
CA TRP A 453 -32.28 -0.43 5.22
C TRP A 453 -31.41 0.42 6.14
N ALA A 454 -30.34 1.02 5.62
CA ALA A 454 -29.34 1.72 6.43
C ALA A 454 -29.74 3.15 6.85
N GLY A 455 -30.77 3.72 6.21
CA GLY A 455 -31.13 5.13 6.36
C GLY A 455 -30.28 6.07 5.48
N PRO A 456 -30.44 7.39 5.64
CA PRO A 456 -31.35 8.04 6.57
C PRO A 456 -32.82 7.82 6.18
N HIS A 457 -33.67 7.59 7.18
CA HIS A 457 -35.10 7.35 6.99
C HIS A 457 -35.89 8.66 6.90
N SER A 458 -36.91 8.66 6.04
CA SER A 458 -37.85 9.77 5.94
C SER A 458 -38.73 9.85 7.19
N LYS A 459 -39.33 11.02 7.42
CA LYS A 459 -40.33 11.18 8.48
C LYS A 459 -41.52 10.23 8.33
N ALA A 460 -41.98 10.02 7.09
CA ALA A 460 -43.04 9.07 6.79
C ALA A 460 -42.65 7.62 7.15
N CYS A 461 -41.39 7.23 6.94
CA CYS A 461 -40.89 5.93 7.38
C CYS A 461 -40.92 5.82 8.92
N LEU A 462 -40.41 6.82 9.63
CA LEU A 462 -40.43 6.84 11.10
C LEU A 462 -41.86 6.76 11.65
N GLU A 463 -42.82 7.49 11.07
CA GLU A 463 -44.23 7.43 11.47
C GLU A 463 -44.84 6.07 11.21
N PHE A 464 -44.47 5.43 10.10
CA PHE A 464 -44.91 4.08 9.79
C PHE A 464 -44.40 3.08 10.84
N VAL A 465 -43.11 3.13 11.19
CA VAL A 465 -42.53 2.23 12.21
C VAL A 465 -43.18 2.49 13.57
N TRP A 466 -43.35 3.77 13.94
CA TRP A 466 -43.97 4.17 15.21
C TRP A 466 -45.39 3.61 15.39
N LYS A 467 -46.20 3.68 14.33
CA LYS A 467 -47.55 3.09 14.32
C LYS A 467 -47.50 1.57 14.31
N SER A 468 -46.53 0.98 13.60
CA SER A 468 -46.40 -0.47 13.50
C SER A 468 -46.04 -1.14 14.83
N VAL A 469 -45.29 -0.46 15.70
CA VAL A 469 -45.03 -0.93 17.07
C VAL A 469 -46.19 -0.63 18.04
N GLY A 470 -47.25 0.04 17.58
CA GLY A 470 -48.44 0.33 18.38
C GLY A 470 -48.33 1.56 19.29
N CYS A 471 -47.46 2.53 19.00
CA CYS A 471 -47.49 3.82 19.69
C CYS A 471 -48.45 4.80 19.01
N THR A 472 -48.96 5.78 19.76
CA THR A 472 -49.99 6.72 19.28
C THR A 472 -49.37 8.00 18.74
N THR A 473 -50.14 8.77 17.97
CA THR A 473 -49.75 10.12 17.52
C THR A 473 -49.69 11.14 18.67
N SER A 474 -50.33 10.82 19.80
CA SER A 474 -50.30 11.62 21.02
C SER A 474 -48.99 11.47 21.80
N GLY A 475 -48.22 10.39 21.60
CA GLY A 475 -46.91 10.18 22.22
C GLY A 475 -45.94 11.34 22.04
N LEU A 476 -45.20 11.73 23.09
CA LEU A 476 -44.22 12.81 23.02
C LEU A 476 -43.03 12.49 22.10
N LYS A 477 -42.73 11.22 21.87
CA LYS A 477 -41.67 10.77 20.94
C LYS A 477 -42.20 10.44 19.55
N HIS A 478 -43.45 10.78 19.24
CA HIS A 478 -43.97 10.70 17.89
C HIS A 478 -43.07 11.51 16.92
N PRO A 479 -42.79 11.04 15.69
CA PRO A 479 -41.87 11.70 14.76
C PRO A 479 -42.20 13.17 14.43
N ASP A 480 -43.47 13.57 14.51
CA ASP A 480 -43.90 14.99 14.37
C ASP A 480 -43.45 15.91 15.51
N LYS A 481 -43.18 15.35 16.69
CA LYS A 481 -42.90 16.09 17.92
C LYS A 481 -41.43 16.05 18.32
N LEU A 482 -40.61 15.30 17.58
CA LEU A 482 -39.16 15.23 17.81
C LEU A 482 -38.51 16.58 17.51
N SER A 483 -37.53 16.96 18.32
CA SER A 483 -36.61 18.03 17.95
C SER A 483 -35.80 17.64 16.71
N ALA A 484 -35.21 18.63 16.03
CA ALA A 484 -34.37 18.38 14.85
C ALA A 484 -33.24 17.38 15.14
N THR A 485 -32.57 17.52 16.29
CA THR A 485 -31.47 16.62 16.70
C THR A 485 -31.94 15.20 16.98
N GLU A 486 -33.08 15.04 17.66
CA GLU A 486 -33.66 13.72 17.91
C GLU A 486 -34.09 13.05 16.62
N PHE A 487 -34.73 13.80 15.73
CA PHE A 487 -35.12 13.30 14.41
C PHE A 487 -33.90 12.83 13.61
N THR A 488 -32.85 13.65 13.50
CA THR A 488 -31.63 13.28 12.77
C THR A 488 -30.97 12.03 13.35
N THR A 489 -30.92 11.92 14.69
CA THR A 489 -30.35 10.75 15.36
C THR A 489 -31.13 9.49 15.05
N LEU A 490 -32.46 9.55 15.14
CA LEU A 490 -33.34 8.41 14.93
C LEU A 490 -33.42 8.01 13.45
N ALA A 491 -33.43 9.00 12.55
CA ALA A 491 -33.41 8.78 11.10
C ALA A 491 -32.13 8.09 10.63
N ALA A 492 -31.00 8.26 11.34
CA ALA A 492 -29.72 7.63 11.01
C ALA A 492 -29.61 6.16 11.43
N TYR A 493 -30.60 5.61 12.15
CA TYR A 493 -30.58 4.20 12.54
C TYR A 493 -30.83 3.30 11.33
N ALA A 494 -30.16 2.14 11.27
CA ALA A 494 -30.62 1.06 10.40
C ALA A 494 -32.05 0.65 10.79
N TYR A 495 -32.87 0.23 9.82
CA TYR A 495 -34.29 -0.02 10.01
C TYR A 495 -34.58 -1.01 11.15
N GLY A 496 -33.82 -2.11 11.24
CA GLY A 496 -33.95 -3.07 12.35
C GLY A 496 -33.68 -2.43 13.72
N SER A 497 -32.66 -1.57 13.82
CA SER A 497 -32.35 -0.83 15.05
C SER A 497 -33.41 0.23 15.35
N LEU A 498 -33.95 0.89 14.33
CA LEU A 498 -35.05 1.85 14.44
C LEU A 498 -36.31 1.16 15.00
N PHE A 499 -36.69 0.02 14.42
CA PHE A 499 -37.81 -0.80 14.88
C PHE A 499 -37.59 -1.26 16.32
N THR A 500 -36.41 -1.81 16.63
CA THR A 500 -36.06 -2.26 17.98
C THR A 500 -36.11 -1.12 19.01
N HIS A 501 -35.61 0.06 18.64
CA HIS A 501 -35.64 1.23 19.51
C HIS A 501 -37.08 1.66 19.84
N MET A 502 -37.94 1.79 18.83
CA MET A 502 -39.35 2.13 19.03
C MET A 502 -40.12 1.03 19.77
N GLN A 503 -39.83 -0.25 19.49
CA GLN A 503 -40.41 -1.39 20.21
C GLN A 503 -39.97 -1.41 21.69
N THR A 504 -38.75 -0.98 22.00
CA THR A 504 -38.26 -0.90 23.39
C THR A 504 -39.02 0.18 24.18
N ILE A 505 -39.30 1.32 23.55
CA ILE A 505 -40.16 2.37 24.11
C ILE A 505 -41.55 1.79 24.40
N ARG A 506 -42.14 1.10 23.40
CA ARG A 506 -43.44 0.43 23.54
C ARG A 506 -43.45 -0.58 24.69
N ASN A 507 -42.52 -1.51 24.74
CA ASN A 507 -42.47 -2.56 25.76
C ASN A 507 -42.30 -1.98 27.17
N SER A 508 -41.50 -0.91 27.30
CA SER A 508 -41.32 -0.21 28.57
C SER A 508 -42.59 0.53 29.01
N ALA A 509 -43.34 1.09 28.05
CA ALA A 509 -44.64 1.69 28.31
C ALA A 509 -45.66 0.65 28.80
N ASP A 510 -45.72 -0.51 28.14
CA ASP A 510 -46.57 -1.65 28.55
C ASP A 510 -46.14 -2.28 29.89
N SER A 511 -44.89 -2.07 30.30
CA SER A 511 -44.40 -2.50 31.61
C SER A 511 -44.76 -1.53 32.74
N GLY A 512 -45.50 -0.45 32.46
CA GLY A 512 -45.93 0.51 33.48
C GLY A 512 -44.94 1.64 33.76
N VAL A 513 -43.94 1.88 32.90
CA VAL A 513 -42.98 2.97 33.11
C VAL A 513 -43.57 4.30 32.64
N ASP A 514 -44.02 5.15 33.56
CA ASP A 514 -44.70 6.43 33.29
C ASP A 514 -44.03 7.27 32.19
N ALA A 515 -42.70 7.46 32.26
CA ALA A 515 -41.97 8.24 31.27
C ALA A 515 -42.08 7.66 29.85
N GLN A 516 -42.14 6.34 29.72
CA GLN A 516 -42.26 5.65 28.44
C GLN A 516 -43.73 5.55 27.97
N GLN A 517 -44.68 5.49 28.90
CA GLN A 517 -46.10 5.66 28.59
C GLN A 517 -46.37 7.04 28.00
N ILE A 518 -45.83 8.10 28.61
CA ILE A 518 -45.93 9.46 28.06
C ILE A 518 -45.21 9.55 26.69
N ALA A 519 -44.05 8.89 26.54
CA ALA A 519 -43.33 8.87 25.28
C ALA A 519 -44.13 8.20 24.14
N CYS A 520 -44.77 7.05 24.40
CA CYS A 520 -45.47 6.22 23.42
C CYS A 520 -46.94 6.61 23.22
N PHE A 521 -47.68 6.85 24.31
CA PHE A 521 -49.12 7.09 24.33
C PHE A 521 -49.51 8.55 24.49
N GLY A 522 -48.63 9.36 25.08
CA GLY A 522 -48.84 10.79 25.32
C GLY A 522 -49.28 11.11 26.76
N GLU A 523 -49.60 10.09 27.54
CA GLU A 523 -50.02 10.20 28.94
C GLU A 523 -49.52 8.98 29.75
N ALA A 524 -49.41 9.15 31.06
CA ALA A 524 -49.15 8.04 31.98
C ALA A 524 -50.47 7.36 32.34
N LEU A 525 -50.48 6.04 32.32
CA LEU A 525 -51.65 5.24 32.70
C LEU A 525 -51.71 5.12 34.23
N PRO A 526 -52.91 5.03 34.82
CA PRO A 526 -53.06 4.70 36.23
C PRO A 526 -52.38 3.37 36.55
N SER A 527 -51.83 3.23 37.75
CA SER A 527 -51.14 2.00 38.20
C SER A 527 -51.97 0.71 38.05
N ALA A 528 -53.31 0.80 38.10
CA ALA A 528 -54.20 -0.34 37.88
C ALA A 528 -54.43 -0.68 36.40
N CYS A 529 -53.94 0.14 35.46
CA CYS A 529 -54.09 0.01 34.01
C CYS A 529 -52.76 -0.43 33.37
N PRO A 530 -52.47 -1.74 33.32
CA PRO A 530 -51.19 -2.24 32.81
C PRO A 530 -51.04 -2.06 31.29
N THR A 531 -52.13 -1.84 30.54
CA THR A 531 -52.11 -1.76 29.08
C THR A 531 -52.90 -0.55 28.60
N TYR A 532 -52.42 0.07 27.52
CA TYR A 532 -53.14 1.14 26.82
C TYR A 532 -54.29 0.59 25.95
N TYR A 533 -54.06 -0.57 25.34
CA TYR A 533 -55.05 -1.32 24.60
C TYR A 533 -55.73 -2.32 25.55
N GLY A 534 -57.06 -2.36 25.59
CA GLY A 534 -57.81 -3.32 26.41
C GLY A 534 -57.43 -4.79 26.14
N PRO A 535 -57.87 -5.74 26.98
CA PRO A 535 -58.91 -5.56 27.99
C PRO A 535 -58.42 -4.92 29.30
N HIS A 536 -59.15 -3.90 29.77
CA HIS A 536 -58.91 -3.25 31.06
C HIS A 536 -59.62 -3.98 32.20
N SER A 537 -58.95 -4.12 33.35
CA SER A 537 -59.56 -4.66 34.58
C SER A 537 -60.63 -3.70 35.13
N LEU A 538 -61.55 -4.22 35.95
CA LEU A 538 -62.54 -3.37 36.62
C LEU A 538 -61.86 -2.31 37.51
N ASP A 539 -60.74 -2.67 38.15
CA ASP A 539 -59.92 -1.76 38.94
C ASP A 539 -59.31 -0.63 38.09
N CYS A 540 -58.80 -0.95 36.90
CA CYS A 540 -58.35 0.05 35.93
C CYS A 540 -59.48 1.03 35.60
N LEU A 541 -60.64 0.50 35.17
CA LEU A 541 -61.80 1.32 34.80
C LEU A 541 -62.25 2.22 35.96
N ASN A 542 -62.24 1.71 37.20
CA ASN A 542 -62.59 2.47 38.40
C ASN A 542 -61.58 3.58 38.70
N GLN A 543 -60.27 3.29 38.60
CA GLN A 543 -59.24 4.31 38.79
C GLN A 543 -59.32 5.39 37.72
N THR A 544 -59.56 5.02 36.45
CA THR A 544 -59.79 5.99 35.37
C THR A 544 -61.00 6.86 35.66
N TRP A 545 -62.12 6.27 36.08
CA TRP A 545 -63.34 6.99 36.46
C TRP A 545 -63.09 8.03 37.55
N ILE A 546 -62.34 7.67 38.58
CA ILE A 546 -61.94 8.60 39.65
C ILE A 546 -60.95 9.64 39.14
N GLY A 547 -59.99 9.24 38.30
CA GLY A 547 -58.94 10.08 37.73
C GLY A 547 -59.48 11.21 36.86
N VAL A 548 -60.58 10.99 36.12
CA VAL A 548 -61.29 12.03 35.37
C VAL A 548 -62.23 12.89 36.24
N GLY A 549 -62.22 12.70 37.56
CA GLY A 549 -62.97 13.51 38.53
C GLY A 549 -64.38 13.01 38.85
N CYS A 550 -64.77 11.82 38.40
CA CYS A 550 -66.08 11.26 38.72
C CYS A 550 -66.11 10.59 40.10
N ARG A 551 -67.27 10.60 40.75
CA ARG A 551 -67.45 9.99 42.08
C ARG A 551 -67.72 8.49 41.99
N PRO A 552 -67.14 7.64 42.84
CA PRO A 552 -67.39 6.17 42.83
C PRO A 552 -68.88 5.80 42.96
N ALA A 553 -69.65 6.63 43.67
CA ALA A 553 -71.08 6.41 43.88
C ALA A 553 -71.96 6.70 42.65
N GLY A 554 -71.42 7.24 41.55
CA GLY A 554 -72.19 7.57 40.35
C GLY A 554 -72.93 6.35 39.77
N HIS A 555 -74.17 6.53 39.28
CA HIS A 555 -75.00 5.43 38.77
C HIS A 555 -74.41 4.68 37.55
N LYS A 556 -73.42 5.28 36.88
CA LYS A 556 -72.72 4.71 35.72
C LYS A 556 -71.26 4.35 36.02
N SER A 557 -70.88 4.27 37.30
CA SER A 557 -69.54 3.78 37.68
C SER A 557 -69.32 2.35 37.17
N PRO A 558 -68.08 1.96 36.84
CA PRO A 558 -67.79 0.66 36.24
C PRO A 558 -68.40 -0.52 37.01
N GLU A 559 -68.29 -0.52 38.33
CA GLU A 559 -68.86 -1.57 39.21
C GLU A 559 -70.38 -1.69 39.14
N LYS A 560 -71.09 -0.60 38.81
CA LYS A 560 -72.56 -0.58 38.75
C LYS A 560 -73.13 -0.88 37.37
N ARG A 561 -72.26 -1.07 36.37
CA ARG A 561 -72.66 -1.42 35.00
C ARG A 561 -72.98 -2.91 34.87
N THR A 562 -73.79 -3.24 33.88
CA THR A 562 -74.06 -4.65 33.54
C THR A 562 -72.78 -5.34 33.06
N PRO A 563 -72.66 -6.68 33.20
CA PRO A 563 -71.49 -7.41 32.69
C PRO A 563 -71.20 -7.16 31.20
N ALA A 564 -72.24 -6.98 30.38
CA ALA A 564 -72.10 -6.65 28.96
C ALA A 564 -71.51 -5.24 28.76
N GLU A 565 -71.95 -4.24 29.52
CA GLU A 565 -71.39 -2.89 29.49
C GLU A 565 -69.96 -2.85 30.02
N GLN A 566 -69.65 -3.60 31.07
CA GLN A 566 -68.28 -3.72 31.60
C GLN A 566 -67.35 -4.36 30.57
N THR A 567 -67.80 -5.42 29.89
CA THR A 567 -67.05 -6.07 28.82
C THR A 567 -66.78 -5.09 27.68
N ALA A 568 -67.81 -4.36 27.22
CA ALA A 568 -67.66 -3.35 26.17
C ALA A 568 -66.68 -2.24 26.55
N LEU A 569 -66.72 -1.74 27.79
CA LEU A 569 -65.78 -0.75 28.30
C LEU A 569 -64.36 -1.31 28.42
N SER A 570 -64.21 -2.54 28.89
CA SER A 570 -62.90 -3.16 29.06
C SER A 570 -62.14 -3.25 27.73
N THR A 571 -62.84 -3.45 26.60
CA THR A 571 -62.22 -3.59 25.28
C THR A 571 -61.86 -2.29 24.58
N LEU A 572 -62.20 -1.13 25.17
CA LEU A 572 -61.81 0.16 24.60
C LEU A 572 -60.30 0.39 24.77
N ASN A 573 -59.76 1.33 24.00
CA ASN A 573 -58.46 1.91 24.30
C ASN A 573 -58.64 2.85 25.50
N TYR A 574 -57.56 3.10 26.23
CA TYR A 574 -57.61 3.93 27.44
C TYR A 574 -58.10 5.37 27.20
N THR A 575 -57.85 5.94 26.02
CA THR A 575 -58.33 7.27 25.59
C THR A 575 -59.80 7.26 25.23
#